data_AF-A0A9D3Z188-F1
#
_entry.id   AF-A0A9D3Z188-F1
#
_cell.length_a   1.000
_cell.length_b   1.000
_cell.length_c   1.000
_cell.angle_alpha   90.00
_cell.angle_beta   90.00
_cell.angle_gamma   90.00
#
_symmetry.space_group_name_H-M   'P 1'
#
loop_
_entity.id
_entity.type
_entity.pdbx_description
1 polymer ?
#
loop_
_entity_poly.entity_id
_entity_poly.type
_entity_poly.pdbx_seq_one_letter_code
_entity_poly.pdbx_strand_id
1 'polypeptide(L)'
;MLGIKTGNKQSIPMHTLNKLADTGAVRGPLKPTETHKVMFRTPFTYDPNSTYPPKVWPNFLDKWDKHHIVKRWNLVQRVLIDEIKSPQDFAEKVLEYNDQYYEKWDFKTFISFFDVASKEEKQHFFSSEGALRKMANLALMLPHLCPTPIPLLKKDTNMSVTLSQQQIGCLLANAFFCTFPRRNFSKRSCELRCILHYFYRCFKRMPLGTVTFTRQCVKDLPKWGEEKTTLRGRHVSSKDTTEDDGKGLLQVDFANMFLGGGGLGNGCVQEEIRFLICPEMIVSILFTECLDKNECLIMTGCERFSDYTGYSD
;
A
#
# COMPACT_ATOMS: atom_id res chain seq x y z
N MET A 1 -34.65 23.56 5.15
CA MET A 1 -34.16 23.23 6.50
C MET A 1 -34.76 21.87 6.90
N LEU A 2 -34.03 20.77 6.74
CA LEU A 2 -34.52 19.43 7.08
C LEU A 2 -34.40 19.23 8.60
N GLY A 3 -35.52 19.36 9.31
CA GLY A 3 -35.58 19.18 10.75
C GLY A 3 -35.42 17.73 11.16
N ILE A 4 -34.17 17.26 11.28
CA ILE A 4 -33.87 15.95 11.88
C ILE A 4 -34.26 16.02 13.36
N LYS A 5 -35.37 15.39 13.72
CA LYS A 5 -35.77 15.22 15.13
C LYS A 5 -34.73 14.37 15.86
N THR A 6 -33.80 15.03 16.55
CA THR A 6 -32.85 14.39 17.46
C THR A 6 -33.58 13.96 18.74
N GLY A 7 -34.29 12.84 18.67
CA GLY A 7 -34.71 12.13 19.88
C GLY A 7 -33.46 11.75 20.68
N ASN A 8 -33.52 11.91 22.01
CA ASN A 8 -32.44 11.57 22.94
C ASN A 8 -32.05 10.08 22.84
N LYS A 9 -31.14 9.77 21.92
CA LYS A 9 -30.44 8.49 21.83
C LYS A 9 -29.02 8.73 22.33
N GLN A 10 -28.73 8.21 23.53
CA GLN A 10 -27.37 8.20 24.08
C GLN A 10 -26.41 7.53 23.09
N SER A 11 -25.15 7.99 23.07
CA SER A 11 -24.06 7.35 22.31
C SER A 11 -23.95 5.88 22.76
N ILE A 12 -24.05 4.92 21.85
CA ILE A 12 -23.93 3.50 22.22
C ILE A 12 -22.46 3.17 22.52
N PRO A 13 -22.13 2.29 23.48
CA PRO A 13 -20.73 1.99 23.80
C PRO A 13 -19.98 1.35 22.62
N MET A 14 -18.73 1.73 22.38
CA MET A 14 -17.90 1.20 21.27
C MET A 14 -17.83 -0.34 21.25
N HIS A 15 -17.85 -0.99 22.42
CA HIS A 15 -17.79 -2.45 22.53
C HIS A 15 -19.08 -3.18 22.10
N THR A 16 -20.20 -2.48 21.86
CA THR A 16 -21.46 -3.08 21.38
C THR A 16 -21.60 -3.02 19.85
N LEU A 17 -20.63 -2.43 19.14
CA LEU A 17 -20.59 -2.40 17.69
C LEU A 17 -20.05 -3.72 17.14
N ASN A 18 -20.74 -4.28 16.14
CA ASN A 18 -20.31 -5.49 15.44
C ASN A 18 -18.94 -5.28 14.77
N LYS A 19 -17.92 -6.02 15.20
CA LYS A 19 -16.61 -6.09 14.56
C LYS A 19 -16.54 -7.29 13.64
N LEU A 20 -15.57 -7.30 12.73
CA LEU A 20 -15.35 -8.37 11.74
C LEU A 20 -15.27 -9.76 12.38
N ALA A 21 -14.61 -9.86 13.55
CA ALA A 21 -14.48 -11.10 14.32
C ALA A 21 -15.84 -11.63 14.83
N ASP A 22 -16.79 -10.73 15.11
CA ASP A 22 -18.09 -11.08 15.70
C ASP A 22 -19.10 -11.55 14.64
N THR A 23 -18.80 -11.36 13.36
CA THR A 23 -19.73 -11.68 12.25
C THR A 23 -19.88 -13.17 11.97
N GLY A 24 -19.02 -14.03 12.52
CA GLY A 24 -19.07 -15.49 12.35
C GLY A 24 -18.91 -15.99 10.91
N ALA A 25 -18.59 -15.12 9.95
CA ALA A 25 -18.59 -15.43 8.53
C ALA A 25 -17.41 -16.33 8.13
N VAL A 26 -17.63 -17.64 8.10
CA VAL A 26 -16.65 -18.62 7.60
C VAL A 26 -16.39 -18.40 6.12
N ARG A 27 -15.21 -17.87 5.79
CA ARG A 27 -14.75 -17.73 4.40
C ARG A 27 -14.13 -19.05 3.94
N GLY A 28 -14.63 -19.59 2.82
CA GLY A 28 -14.01 -20.73 2.16
C GLY A 28 -12.63 -20.39 1.55
N PRO A 29 -11.91 -21.39 1.01
CA PRO A 29 -10.59 -21.16 0.41
C PRO A 29 -10.66 -20.12 -0.72
N LEU A 30 -9.71 -19.18 -0.70
CA LEU A 30 -9.57 -18.13 -1.71
C LEU A 30 -9.26 -18.76 -3.07
N LYS A 31 -10.08 -18.40 -4.06
CA LYS A 31 -10.02 -18.87 -5.46
C LYS A 31 -10.25 -17.67 -6.39
N PRO A 32 -9.65 -17.65 -7.59
CA PRO A 32 -9.96 -16.63 -8.58
C PRO A 32 -11.37 -16.82 -9.15
N THR A 33 -11.97 -15.72 -9.60
CA THR A 33 -13.23 -15.68 -10.33
C THR A 33 -13.09 -14.77 -11.56
N GLU A 34 -14.18 -14.52 -12.29
CA GLU A 34 -14.20 -13.50 -13.34
C GLU A 34 -13.87 -12.10 -12.79
N THR A 35 -14.47 -11.75 -11.64
CA THR A 35 -14.30 -10.44 -10.97
C THR A 35 -13.16 -10.39 -9.95
N HIS A 36 -12.61 -11.53 -9.53
CA HIS A 36 -11.56 -11.62 -8.50
C HIS A 36 -10.29 -12.26 -9.04
N LYS A 37 -9.19 -11.51 -9.12
CA LYS A 37 -7.86 -12.03 -9.49
C LYS A 37 -7.02 -12.26 -8.25
N VAL A 38 -6.42 -13.44 -8.16
CA VAL A 38 -5.54 -13.83 -7.06
C VAL A 38 -4.15 -14.06 -7.65
N MET A 39 -3.16 -13.32 -7.18
CA MET A 39 -1.86 -13.18 -7.85
C MET A 39 -0.83 -14.26 -7.44
N PHE A 40 -1.27 -15.26 -6.68
CA PHE A 40 -0.47 -16.38 -6.17
C PHE A 40 -1.26 -17.69 -6.29
N ARG A 41 -0.65 -18.82 -5.90
CA ARG A 41 -1.21 -20.16 -6.09
C ARG A 41 -2.48 -20.37 -5.27
N THR A 42 -3.54 -20.77 -5.98
CA THR A 42 -4.86 -21.08 -5.44
C THR A 42 -5.22 -22.56 -5.65
N PRO A 43 -6.18 -23.12 -4.89
CA PRO A 43 -6.87 -22.51 -3.75
C PRO A 43 -5.92 -22.19 -2.59
N PHE A 44 -6.18 -21.09 -1.88
CA PHE A 44 -5.39 -20.68 -0.72
C PHE A 44 -6.27 -20.57 0.53
N THR A 45 -5.79 -21.15 1.63
CA THR A 45 -6.36 -21.00 2.96
C THR A 45 -5.26 -20.42 3.84
N TYR A 46 -5.58 -19.37 4.60
CA TYR A 46 -4.65 -18.81 5.56
C TYR A 46 -4.43 -19.80 6.71
N ASP A 47 -3.18 -20.14 6.99
CA ASP A 47 -2.76 -20.93 8.15
C ASP A 47 -1.89 -20.04 9.06
N PRO A 48 -2.34 -19.71 10.29
CA PRO A 48 -1.55 -18.90 11.22
C PRO A 48 -0.26 -19.57 11.68
N ASN A 49 -0.12 -20.89 11.50
CA ASN A 49 1.08 -21.65 11.84
C ASN A 49 2.06 -21.79 10.67
N SER A 50 1.69 -21.35 9.47
CA SER A 50 2.60 -21.38 8.31
C SER A 50 3.84 -20.54 8.59
N THR A 51 5.01 -21.09 8.26
CA THR A 51 6.29 -20.36 8.23
C THR A 51 6.66 -19.86 6.84
N TYR A 52 5.84 -20.17 5.82
CA TYR A 52 6.08 -19.84 4.42
C TYR A 52 5.02 -18.88 3.86
N PRO A 53 5.40 -17.94 2.97
CA PRO A 53 4.45 -17.04 2.32
C PRO A 53 3.60 -17.79 1.28
N PRO A 54 2.48 -17.20 0.82
CA PRO A 54 1.65 -17.76 -0.24
C PRO A 54 2.49 -18.06 -1.49
N LYS A 55 2.53 -19.33 -1.90
CA LYS A 55 3.38 -19.79 -3.02
C LYS A 55 3.00 -19.09 -4.31
N VAL A 56 3.97 -18.59 -5.07
CA VAL A 56 3.74 -17.87 -6.33
C VAL A 56 3.20 -18.82 -7.43
N TRP A 57 2.44 -18.29 -8.39
CA TRP A 57 2.03 -19.04 -9.58
C TRP A 57 3.22 -19.20 -10.55
N PRO A 58 3.51 -20.40 -11.09
CA PRO A 58 4.87 -20.76 -11.48
C PRO A 58 5.43 -20.18 -12.79
N ASN A 59 4.71 -19.33 -13.54
CA ASN A 59 5.15 -18.87 -14.88
C ASN A 59 5.08 -17.35 -15.05
N PHE A 60 6.19 -16.74 -15.47
CA PHE A 60 6.28 -15.34 -15.91
C PHE A 60 5.54 -15.13 -17.24
N LEU A 61 4.64 -14.16 -17.27
CA LEU A 61 3.80 -13.79 -18.42
C LEU A 61 3.83 -12.27 -18.62
N ASP A 62 4.78 -11.78 -19.42
CA ASP A 62 4.75 -10.38 -19.85
C ASP A 62 3.59 -10.13 -20.83
N LYS A 63 3.01 -8.93 -20.79
CA LYS A 63 1.97 -8.44 -21.71
C LYS A 63 2.40 -7.22 -22.53
N TRP A 64 3.61 -6.70 -22.33
CA TRP A 64 4.09 -5.49 -22.98
C TRP A 64 5.09 -5.79 -24.13
N ASP A 65 5.54 -4.73 -24.84
CA ASP A 65 6.59 -4.85 -25.84
C ASP A 65 7.90 -5.39 -25.22
N LYS A 66 8.40 -6.49 -25.79
CA LYS A 66 9.56 -7.22 -25.26
C LYS A 66 10.90 -6.51 -25.44
N HIS A 67 10.96 -5.39 -26.18
CA HIS A 67 12.24 -4.80 -26.59
C HIS A 67 12.68 -3.63 -25.71
N HIS A 68 11.76 -2.75 -25.29
CA HIS A 68 12.13 -1.59 -24.46
C HIS A 68 12.17 -1.95 -22.97
N ILE A 69 11.19 -2.71 -22.48
CA ILE A 69 11.13 -3.09 -21.06
C ILE A 69 12.32 -4.00 -20.67
N VAL A 70 12.68 -4.98 -21.51
CA VAL A 70 13.82 -5.87 -21.22
C VAL A 70 15.14 -5.09 -21.16
N LYS A 71 15.36 -4.12 -22.06
CA LYS A 71 16.56 -3.26 -22.01
C LYS A 71 16.62 -2.42 -20.72
N ARG A 72 15.50 -1.81 -20.31
CA ARG A 72 15.43 -1.03 -19.05
C ARG A 72 15.63 -1.93 -17.82
N TRP A 73 14.99 -3.09 -17.77
CA TRP A 73 15.15 -4.03 -16.65
C TRP A 73 16.59 -4.54 -16.54
N ASN A 74 17.25 -4.86 -17.66
CA ASN A 74 18.66 -5.24 -17.67
C ASN A 74 19.62 -4.13 -17.16
N LEU A 75 19.20 -2.86 -17.18
CA LEU A 75 19.95 -1.75 -16.58
C LEU A 75 19.66 -1.64 -15.08
N VAL A 76 18.37 -1.65 -14.70
CA VAL A 76 17.94 -1.70 -13.28
C VAL A 76 18.61 -2.87 -12.55
N GLN A 77 18.67 -4.06 -13.17
CA GLN A 77 19.32 -5.22 -12.58
C GLN A 77 20.81 -4.98 -12.33
N ARG A 78 21.55 -4.43 -13.29
CA ARG A 78 22.98 -4.11 -13.10
C ARG A 78 23.16 -3.12 -11.95
N VAL A 79 22.44 -2.01 -11.99
CA VAL A 79 22.54 -0.94 -10.97
C VAL A 79 22.17 -1.40 -9.56
N LEU A 80 21.15 -2.26 -9.41
CA LEU A 80 20.76 -2.81 -8.10
C LEU A 80 21.60 -4.04 -7.67
N ILE A 81 22.39 -4.61 -8.58
CA ILE A 81 23.41 -5.63 -8.28
C ILE A 81 24.72 -4.98 -7.82
N ASP A 82 25.03 -3.76 -8.26
CA ASP A 82 26.15 -2.97 -7.73
C ASP A 82 25.97 -2.64 -6.23
N GLU A 83 27.06 -2.22 -5.60
CA GLU A 83 27.08 -1.79 -4.19
C GLU A 83 26.83 -0.27 -4.11
N ILE A 84 25.74 0.12 -3.43
CA ILE A 84 25.36 1.53 -3.23
C ILE A 84 25.81 1.97 -1.83
N LYS A 85 26.78 2.87 -1.76
CA LYS A 85 27.59 3.17 -0.55
C LYS A 85 27.18 4.42 0.20
N SER A 86 26.44 5.31 -0.43
CA SER A 86 26.07 6.61 0.16
C SER A 86 24.72 7.13 -0.38
N PRO A 87 24.13 8.16 0.25
CA PRO A 87 22.94 8.83 -0.26
C PRO A 87 23.14 9.47 -1.64
N GLN A 88 24.37 9.94 -1.94
CA GLN A 88 24.74 10.52 -3.22
C GLN A 88 24.85 9.45 -4.31
N ASP A 89 25.54 8.34 -4.00
CA ASP A 89 25.66 7.17 -4.88
C ASP A 89 24.27 6.58 -5.20
N PHE A 90 23.37 6.51 -4.20
CA PHE A 90 21.97 6.12 -4.45
C PHE A 90 21.27 7.04 -5.45
N ALA A 91 21.44 8.36 -5.34
CA ALA A 91 20.83 9.33 -6.25
C ALA A 91 21.37 9.17 -7.68
N GLU A 92 22.70 9.07 -7.83
CA GLU A 92 23.37 8.84 -9.11
C GLU A 92 22.91 7.53 -9.76
N LYS A 93 22.94 6.42 -9.00
CA LYS A 93 22.50 5.09 -9.42
C LYS A 93 21.03 5.07 -9.85
N VAL A 94 20.11 5.65 -9.09
CA VAL A 94 18.69 5.72 -9.46
C VAL A 94 18.48 6.55 -10.74
N LEU A 95 19.31 7.56 -10.98
CA LEU A 95 19.28 8.38 -12.20
C LEU A 95 19.88 7.68 -13.42
N GLU A 96 20.79 6.69 -13.29
CA GLU A 96 21.32 5.93 -14.43
C GLU A 96 20.21 5.31 -15.31
N TYR A 97 19.15 4.77 -14.71
CA TYR A 97 17.96 4.28 -15.42
C TYR A 97 16.78 5.27 -15.43
N ASN A 98 16.98 6.51 -15.01
CA ASN A 98 15.98 7.57 -15.00
C ASN A 98 16.52 8.88 -15.61
N ASP A 99 17.42 8.76 -16.59
CA ASP A 99 18.09 9.84 -17.32
C ASP A 99 17.19 11.04 -17.72
N GLN A 100 15.99 10.76 -18.26
CA GLN A 100 14.96 11.74 -18.62
C GLN A 100 14.46 12.64 -17.46
N TYR A 101 14.84 12.32 -16.23
CA TYR A 101 14.51 13.03 -15.00
C TYR A 101 15.73 13.65 -14.28
N TYR A 102 16.94 13.56 -14.84
CA TYR A 102 18.18 14.07 -14.23
C TYR A 102 18.08 15.54 -13.77
N GLU A 103 17.46 16.41 -14.58
CA GLU A 103 17.25 17.83 -14.25
C GLU A 103 15.97 18.10 -13.42
N LYS A 104 15.13 17.08 -13.20
CA LYS A 104 13.77 17.22 -12.63
C LYS A 104 13.63 16.63 -11.24
N TRP A 105 14.42 15.61 -10.89
CA TRP A 105 14.42 15.01 -9.57
C TRP A 105 15.54 15.61 -8.73
N ASP A 106 15.23 16.00 -7.50
CA ASP A 106 16.24 16.22 -6.48
C ASP A 106 16.08 15.20 -5.36
N PHE A 107 17.22 14.67 -4.92
CA PHE A 107 17.32 13.72 -3.81
C PHE A 107 17.65 14.43 -2.50
N LYS A 108 17.44 15.76 -2.41
CA LYS A 108 17.88 16.59 -1.28
C LYS A 108 17.30 16.10 0.04
N THR A 109 16.02 15.72 0.06
CA THR A 109 15.34 15.17 1.27
C THR A 109 15.92 13.82 1.70
N PHE A 110 16.34 12.97 0.75
CA PHE A 110 16.96 11.67 1.04
C PHE A 110 18.38 11.84 1.57
N ILE A 111 19.17 12.72 0.94
CA ILE A 111 20.52 13.08 1.36
C ILE A 111 20.46 13.71 2.76
N SER A 112 19.64 14.74 2.97
CA SER A 112 19.54 15.44 4.26
C SER A 112 19.00 14.56 5.39
N PHE A 113 18.12 13.59 5.09
CA PHE A 113 17.68 12.58 6.04
C PHE A 113 18.86 11.75 6.57
N PHE A 114 19.78 11.36 5.68
CA PHE A 114 20.98 10.62 6.07
C PHE A 114 22.12 11.52 6.57
N ASP A 115 22.17 12.81 6.25
CA ASP A 115 23.18 13.72 6.78
C ASP A 115 23.08 13.80 8.32
N VAL A 116 21.86 13.95 8.85
CA VAL A 116 21.57 14.01 10.30
C VAL A 116 21.52 12.64 10.99
N ALA A 117 21.58 11.53 10.25
CA ALA A 117 21.61 10.19 10.82
C ALA A 117 22.97 9.88 11.47
N SER A 118 22.99 8.95 12.43
CA SER A 118 24.23 8.50 13.08
C SER A 118 25.15 7.77 12.09
N LYS A 119 26.44 7.64 12.42
CA LYS A 119 27.39 6.86 11.61
C LYS A 119 26.98 5.39 11.54
N GLU A 120 26.47 4.86 12.65
CA GLU A 120 25.97 3.50 12.82
C GLU A 120 24.70 3.30 11.99
N GLU A 121 23.75 4.24 12.00
CA GLU A 121 22.55 4.18 11.15
C GLU A 121 22.92 4.14 9.65
N LYS A 122 23.83 5.03 9.21
CA LYS A 122 24.34 5.04 7.83
C LYS A 122 25.00 3.70 7.47
N GLN A 123 25.83 3.14 8.36
CA GLN A 123 26.49 1.86 8.14
C GLN A 123 25.51 0.68 8.09
N HIS A 124 24.49 0.63 8.96
CA HIS A 124 23.45 -0.40 8.92
C HIS A 124 22.55 -0.29 7.67
N PHE A 125 22.46 0.89 7.06
CA PHE A 125 21.68 1.09 5.84
C PHE A 125 22.46 0.77 4.56
N PHE A 126 23.64 1.37 4.37
CA PHE A 126 24.44 1.34 3.13
C PHE A 126 25.52 0.26 3.05
N SER A 127 25.70 -0.58 4.09
CA SER A 127 26.63 -1.72 3.99
C SER A 127 26.15 -2.79 3.01
N SER A 128 27.07 -3.64 2.55
CA SER A 128 26.81 -4.78 1.66
C SER A 128 25.78 -5.78 2.21
N GLU A 129 25.56 -5.84 3.53
CA GLU A 129 24.50 -6.64 4.18
C GLU A 129 23.39 -5.78 4.79
N GLY A 130 23.41 -4.47 4.52
CA GLY A 130 22.53 -3.46 5.09
C GLY A 130 21.10 -3.51 4.58
N ALA A 131 20.27 -2.63 5.13
CA ALA A 131 18.86 -2.53 4.77
C ALA A 131 18.67 -2.21 3.28
N LEU A 132 19.47 -1.30 2.70
CA LEU A 132 19.37 -0.94 1.28
C LEU A 132 19.64 -2.14 0.36
N ARG A 133 20.63 -2.98 0.69
CA ARG A 133 20.92 -4.19 -0.09
C ARG A 133 19.78 -5.22 0.01
N LYS A 134 19.20 -5.39 1.19
CA LYS A 134 18.04 -6.27 1.38
C LYS A 134 16.82 -5.79 0.60
N MET A 135 16.61 -4.47 0.51
CA MET A 135 15.60 -3.85 -0.37
C MET A 135 15.91 -4.11 -1.85
N ALA A 136 17.15 -3.93 -2.29
CA ALA A 136 17.56 -4.16 -3.68
C ALA A 136 17.36 -5.63 -4.09
N ASN A 137 17.79 -6.57 -3.25
CA ASN A 137 17.56 -8.00 -3.46
C ASN A 137 16.06 -8.34 -3.53
N LEU A 138 15.22 -7.73 -2.68
CA LEU A 138 13.76 -7.91 -2.74
C LEU A 138 13.13 -7.29 -4.00
N ALA A 139 13.63 -6.15 -4.47
CA ALA A 139 13.18 -5.53 -5.72
C ALA A 139 13.54 -6.39 -6.95
N LEU A 140 14.76 -6.94 -6.99
CA LEU A 140 15.26 -7.82 -8.05
C LEU A 140 14.44 -9.12 -8.20
N MET A 141 13.76 -9.56 -7.13
CA MET A 141 12.86 -10.72 -7.16
C MET A 141 11.53 -10.47 -7.89
N LEU A 142 11.27 -9.28 -8.45
CA LEU A 142 10.01 -8.93 -9.11
C LEU A 142 9.53 -9.93 -10.17
N PRO A 143 10.38 -10.41 -11.13
CA PRO A 143 9.94 -11.39 -12.13
C PRO A 143 9.56 -12.75 -11.53
N HIS A 144 10.07 -13.07 -10.34
CA HIS A 144 9.81 -14.33 -9.65
C HIS A 144 8.64 -14.24 -8.67
N LEU A 145 8.40 -13.08 -8.05
CA LEU A 145 7.33 -12.86 -7.07
C LEU A 145 6.04 -12.34 -7.70
N CYS A 146 6.14 -11.46 -8.70
CA CYS A 146 5.00 -10.90 -9.44
C CYS A 146 5.06 -11.31 -10.92
N PRO A 147 5.00 -12.63 -11.24
CA PRO A 147 5.26 -13.12 -12.59
C PRO A 147 4.14 -12.80 -13.59
N THR A 148 2.94 -12.45 -13.10
CA THR A 148 1.79 -12.10 -13.94
C THR A 148 1.43 -10.63 -13.76
N PRO A 149 1.00 -9.91 -14.81
CA PRO A 149 0.79 -8.47 -14.72
C PRO A 149 -0.44 -8.19 -13.86
N ILE A 150 -0.27 -7.29 -12.89
CA ILE A 150 -1.34 -6.88 -11.99
C ILE A 150 -2.42 -6.17 -12.81
N PRO A 151 -3.67 -6.63 -12.77
CA PRO A 151 -4.74 -6.02 -13.56
C PRO A 151 -5.10 -4.64 -12.99
N LEU A 152 -5.36 -3.69 -13.88
CA LEU A 152 -5.83 -2.37 -13.49
C LEU A 152 -7.28 -2.45 -12.99
N LEU A 153 -7.54 -1.88 -11.81
CA LEU A 153 -8.86 -1.62 -11.26
C LEU A 153 -9.42 -0.35 -11.91
N LYS A 154 -10.00 -0.54 -13.10
CA LYS A 154 -10.52 0.54 -13.96
C LYS A 154 -11.83 1.14 -13.48
N LYS A 155 -12.11 2.38 -13.90
CA LYS A 155 -13.43 3.02 -13.75
C LYS A 155 -14.57 2.12 -14.24
N ASP A 156 -15.72 2.25 -13.59
CA ASP A 156 -16.98 1.54 -13.88
C ASP A 156 -16.94 0.02 -13.68
N THR A 157 -15.89 -0.50 -13.01
CA THR A 157 -15.72 -1.94 -12.74
C THR A 157 -15.91 -2.30 -11.27
N ASN A 158 -16.52 -3.46 -11.03
CA ASN A 158 -16.55 -4.13 -9.73
C ASN A 158 -15.54 -5.28 -9.78
N MET A 159 -14.33 -5.05 -9.27
CA MET A 159 -13.17 -5.92 -9.46
C MET A 159 -12.32 -6.01 -8.19
N SER A 160 -11.82 -7.20 -7.88
CA SER A 160 -10.93 -7.48 -6.75
C SER A 160 -9.59 -8.04 -7.20
N VAL A 161 -8.52 -7.61 -6.54
CA VAL A 161 -7.16 -8.15 -6.67
C VAL A 161 -6.64 -8.55 -5.29
N THR A 162 -6.18 -9.78 -5.13
CA THR A 162 -5.49 -10.23 -3.90
C THR A 162 -4.04 -10.56 -4.18
N LEU A 163 -3.15 -9.90 -3.43
CA LEU A 163 -1.69 -10.05 -3.45
C LEU A 163 -1.23 -10.67 -2.11
N SER A 164 -0.12 -11.39 -2.11
CA SER A 164 0.55 -11.72 -0.84
C SER A 164 1.30 -10.50 -0.30
N GLN A 165 1.48 -10.41 1.02
CA GLN A 165 2.27 -9.31 1.60
C GLN A 165 3.72 -9.31 1.08
N GLN A 166 4.28 -10.49 0.77
CA GLN A 166 5.60 -10.61 0.11
C GLN A 166 5.63 -10.00 -1.30
N GLN A 167 4.57 -10.18 -2.10
CA GLN A 167 4.43 -9.51 -3.40
C GLN A 167 4.37 -8.00 -3.24
N ILE A 168 3.63 -7.52 -2.24
CA ILE A 168 3.51 -6.09 -1.93
C ILE A 168 4.86 -5.50 -1.51
N GLY A 169 5.62 -6.16 -0.63
CA GLY A 169 6.97 -5.72 -0.26
C GLY A 169 7.93 -5.65 -1.45
N CYS A 170 7.82 -6.57 -2.41
CA CYS A 170 8.56 -6.53 -3.66
C CYS A 170 8.17 -5.34 -4.56
N LEU A 171 6.88 -5.04 -4.66
CA LEU A 171 6.38 -3.89 -5.43
C LEU A 171 6.77 -2.56 -4.77
N LEU A 172 6.68 -2.46 -3.43
CA LEU A 172 7.11 -1.27 -2.69
C LEU A 172 8.63 -1.07 -2.77
N ALA A 173 9.43 -2.14 -2.78
CA ALA A 173 10.87 -2.02 -2.99
C ALA A 173 11.17 -1.46 -4.40
N ASN A 174 10.46 -1.94 -5.42
CA ASN A 174 10.56 -1.40 -6.78
C ASN A 174 10.09 0.07 -6.89
N ALA A 175 9.11 0.50 -6.08
CA ALA A 175 8.70 1.89 -5.97
C ALA A 175 9.76 2.77 -5.30
N PHE A 176 10.41 2.28 -4.23
CA PHE A 176 11.48 2.98 -3.53
C PHE A 176 12.70 3.25 -4.43
N PHE A 177 13.08 2.27 -5.26
CA PHE A 177 14.12 2.44 -6.29
C PHE A 177 13.61 3.12 -7.58
N CYS A 178 12.40 3.67 -7.60
CA CYS A 178 11.84 4.38 -8.76
C CYS A 178 11.95 3.59 -10.09
N THR A 179 11.76 2.27 -10.03
CA THR A 179 11.93 1.39 -11.20
C THR A 179 10.71 1.41 -12.12
N PHE A 180 9.51 1.66 -11.55
CA PHE A 180 8.26 1.82 -12.29
C PHE A 180 8.33 3.05 -13.21
N PRO A 181 8.22 2.88 -14.54
CA PRO A 181 8.28 4.00 -15.45
C PRO A 181 7.07 4.93 -15.28
N ARG A 182 7.30 6.25 -15.40
CA ARG A 182 6.27 7.31 -15.46
C ARG A 182 5.50 7.55 -14.15
N ARG A 183 6.03 7.20 -12.98
CA ARG A 183 5.39 7.45 -11.67
C ARG A 183 6.44 7.89 -10.64
N ASN A 184 6.34 9.14 -10.19
CA ASN A 184 7.37 9.80 -9.39
C ASN A 184 6.74 10.34 -8.10
N PHE A 185 7.44 10.20 -6.97
CA PHE A 185 7.00 10.64 -5.65
C PHE A 185 7.85 11.79 -5.08
N SER A 186 7.34 12.38 -4.01
CA SER A 186 7.77 13.59 -3.31
C SER A 186 6.98 13.64 -1.98
N LYS A 187 7.35 14.27 -0.86
CA LYS A 187 8.67 14.76 -0.36
C LYS A 187 8.59 15.12 1.16
N ARG A 188 8.62 14.15 2.07
CA ARG A 188 8.96 14.42 3.49
C ARG A 188 9.95 13.39 4.06
N SER A 189 10.65 13.76 5.14
CA SER A 189 11.62 12.89 5.82
C SER A 189 10.98 11.93 6.84
N CYS A 190 9.80 12.27 7.37
CA CYS A 190 9.00 11.40 8.22
C CYS A 190 8.43 10.19 7.44
N GLU A 191 8.05 10.39 6.18
CA GLU A 191 7.66 9.34 5.23
C GLU A 191 8.75 8.26 5.14
N LEU A 192 10.01 8.67 4.94
CA LEU A 192 11.16 7.76 4.86
C LEU A 192 11.29 6.91 6.12
N ARG A 193 11.13 7.46 7.34
CA ARG A 193 11.20 6.67 8.58
C ARG A 193 10.16 5.54 8.60
N CYS A 194 8.93 5.82 8.19
CA CYS A 194 7.86 4.81 8.17
C CYS A 194 8.10 3.72 7.12
N ILE A 195 8.53 4.11 5.92
CA ILE A 195 8.84 3.17 4.82
C ILE A 195 10.06 2.30 5.17
N LEU A 196 11.13 2.89 5.73
CA LEU A 196 12.30 2.13 6.17
C LEU A 196 11.98 1.20 7.34
N HIS A 197 11.09 1.60 8.26
CA HIS A 197 10.62 0.72 9.34
C HIS A 197 9.81 -0.47 8.82
N TYR A 198 8.94 -0.27 7.81
CA TYR A 198 8.26 -1.35 7.11
C TYR A 198 9.24 -2.39 6.55
N PHE A 199 10.25 -1.96 5.78
CA PHE A 199 11.25 -2.88 5.24
C PHE A 199 12.07 -3.57 6.33
N TYR A 200 12.46 -2.85 7.39
CA TYR A 200 13.13 -3.44 8.55
C TYR A 200 12.30 -4.55 9.21
N ARG A 201 10.99 -4.34 9.40
CA ARG A 201 10.08 -5.39 9.90
C ARG A 201 10.00 -6.57 8.93
N CYS A 202 9.85 -6.33 7.63
CA CYS A 202 9.82 -7.39 6.61
C CYS A 202 11.11 -8.22 6.55
N PHE A 203 12.28 -7.62 6.80
CA PHE A 203 13.56 -8.35 6.84
C PHE A 203 13.79 -9.13 8.12
N LYS A 204 13.20 -8.72 9.26
CA LYS A 204 13.17 -9.53 10.47
C LYS A 204 12.22 -10.73 10.34
N ARG A 205 11.03 -10.49 9.79
CA ARG A 205 10.02 -11.53 9.53
C ARG A 205 9.12 -11.06 8.38
N MET A 206 9.23 -11.72 7.24
CA MET A 206 8.35 -11.45 6.10
C MET A 206 6.90 -11.73 6.52
N PRO A 207 5.96 -10.79 6.33
CA PRO A 207 4.55 -11.04 6.58
C PRO A 207 4.01 -12.10 5.61
N LEU A 208 3.22 -13.04 6.13
CA LEU A 208 2.78 -14.26 5.43
C LEU A 208 1.31 -14.23 5.01
N GLY A 209 0.62 -13.11 5.28
CA GLY A 209 -0.77 -12.90 4.93
C GLY A 209 -0.97 -12.40 3.50
N THR A 210 -2.18 -11.91 3.24
CA THR A 210 -2.65 -11.48 1.93
C THR A 210 -3.49 -10.22 2.06
N VAL A 211 -3.32 -9.27 1.15
CA VAL A 211 -4.12 -8.05 1.09
C VAL A 211 -5.00 -8.08 -0.15
N THR A 212 -6.28 -7.76 0.02
CA THR A 212 -7.27 -7.68 -1.06
C THR A 212 -7.69 -6.23 -1.27
N PHE A 213 -7.65 -5.80 -2.53
CA PHE A 213 -8.06 -4.48 -3.00
C PHE A 213 -9.27 -4.68 -3.91
N THR A 214 -10.42 -4.11 -3.54
CA THR A 214 -11.68 -4.24 -4.27
C THR A 214 -12.16 -2.86 -4.69
N ARG A 215 -12.18 -2.58 -6.00
CA ARG A 215 -12.91 -1.42 -6.53
C ARG A 215 -14.38 -1.80 -6.58
N GLN A 216 -15.21 -0.95 -5.98
CA GLN A 216 -16.65 -1.09 -6.00
C GLN A 216 -17.27 0.11 -6.70
N CYS A 217 -18.13 -0.14 -7.69
CA CYS A 217 -18.87 0.86 -8.45
C CYS A 217 -20.36 0.63 -8.24
N VAL A 218 -21.04 1.59 -7.60
CA VAL A 218 -22.47 1.53 -7.30
C VAL A 218 -23.24 2.23 -8.42
N LYS A 219 -24.11 1.50 -9.13
CA LYS A 219 -24.92 2.08 -10.21
C LYS A 219 -26.29 2.54 -9.70
N ASP A 220 -26.93 1.69 -8.89
CA ASP A 220 -28.24 1.96 -8.33
C ASP A 220 -28.11 2.63 -6.95
N LEU A 221 -28.21 3.95 -6.92
CA LEU A 221 -28.23 4.73 -5.68
C LEU A 221 -29.63 4.71 -5.03
N PRO A 222 -29.73 4.67 -3.69
CA PRO A 222 -31.01 4.78 -3.00
C PRO A 222 -31.74 6.07 -3.37
N LYS A 223 -33.06 5.96 -3.56
CA LYS A 223 -33.92 7.14 -3.69
C LYS A 223 -34.13 7.79 -2.32
N TRP A 224 -33.21 8.65 -1.91
CA TRP A 224 -33.16 9.23 -0.56
C TRP A 224 -34.47 9.88 -0.05
N GLY A 225 -35.33 10.39 -0.93
CA GLY A 225 -36.64 10.95 -0.57
C GLY A 225 -37.76 9.91 -0.35
N GLU A 226 -37.57 8.68 -0.81
CA GLU A 226 -38.51 7.54 -0.64
C GLU A 226 -38.04 6.58 0.49
N GLU A 227 -36.81 6.75 0.99
CA GLU A 227 -36.16 5.84 1.95
C GLU A 227 -36.80 5.90 3.34
N LYS A 228 -37.14 4.74 3.90
CA LYS A 228 -37.85 4.58 5.19
C LYS A 228 -36.99 3.92 6.28
N THR A 229 -35.76 3.53 5.96
CA THR A 229 -34.83 2.90 6.90
C THR A 229 -34.55 3.81 8.09
N THR A 230 -34.72 3.29 9.31
CA THR A 230 -34.49 4.06 10.53
C THR A 230 -33.00 4.14 10.86
N LEU A 231 -32.59 5.28 11.44
CA LEU A 231 -31.22 5.47 11.89
C LEU A 231 -30.88 4.47 13.02
N ARG A 232 -29.87 3.63 12.75
CA ARG A 232 -29.27 2.68 13.70
C ARG A 232 -28.60 3.42 14.87
N GLY A 233 -28.18 2.66 15.89
CA GLY A 233 -27.35 3.18 16.98
C GLY A 233 -26.05 3.79 16.46
N ARG A 234 -25.55 4.82 17.13
CA ARG A 234 -24.33 5.55 16.76
C ARG A 234 -23.43 5.70 17.98
N HIS A 235 -22.16 5.41 17.80
CA HIS A 235 -21.11 5.81 18.72
C HIS A 235 -20.50 7.12 18.21
N VAL A 236 -20.26 8.07 19.12
CA VAL A 236 -19.55 9.32 18.86
C VAL A 236 -18.63 9.60 20.04
N SER A 237 -17.35 9.85 19.75
CA SER A 237 -16.32 10.26 20.70
C SER A 237 -15.49 11.39 20.09
N SER A 238 -14.90 12.22 20.94
CA SER A 238 -13.94 13.28 20.58
C SER A 238 -12.50 12.94 20.98
N LYS A 239 -12.25 11.69 21.41
CA LYS A 239 -10.94 11.21 21.88
C LYS A 239 -10.40 10.05 21.02
N ASP A 240 -11.31 9.27 20.45
CA ASP A 240 -11.01 8.02 19.76
C ASP A 240 -10.44 8.29 18.35
N THR A 241 -9.47 7.47 17.92
CA THR A 241 -8.95 7.49 16.54
C THR A 241 -9.58 6.36 15.71
N THR A 242 -9.55 6.49 14.38
CA THR A 242 -10.15 5.47 13.50
C THR A 242 -9.29 4.19 13.48
N GLU A 243 -7.99 4.36 13.62
CA GLU A 243 -6.97 3.33 13.52
C GLU A 243 -6.72 2.55 14.82
N ASP A 244 -6.82 3.20 15.99
CA ASP A 244 -6.57 2.57 17.29
C ASP A 244 -7.86 1.96 17.87
N ASP A 245 -8.91 2.78 18.04
CA ASP A 245 -10.17 2.37 18.67
C ASP A 245 -11.11 1.63 17.71
N GLY A 246 -11.05 1.99 16.42
CA GLY A 246 -11.85 1.37 15.35
C GLY A 246 -11.43 -0.05 14.96
N LYS A 247 -10.61 -0.75 15.76
CA LYS A 247 -10.08 -2.07 15.43
C LYS A 247 -11.19 -3.10 15.21
N GLY A 248 -11.22 -3.65 13.99
CA GLY A 248 -12.21 -4.64 13.56
C GLY A 248 -13.50 -4.04 13.00
N LEU A 249 -13.68 -2.73 13.03
CA LEU A 249 -14.76 -2.05 12.31
C LEU A 249 -14.35 -1.79 10.85
N LEU A 250 -15.31 -1.37 10.01
CA LEU A 250 -15.00 -0.76 8.72
C LEU A 250 -14.40 0.62 8.97
N GLN A 251 -13.08 0.75 8.81
CA GLN A 251 -12.35 2.00 8.97
C GLN A 251 -12.49 2.84 7.69
N VAL A 252 -12.84 4.11 7.84
CA VAL A 252 -12.99 5.06 6.72
C VAL A 252 -11.67 5.80 6.52
N ASP A 253 -11.31 5.96 5.25
CA ASP A 253 -10.20 6.76 4.78
C ASP A 253 -10.77 8.00 4.09
N PHE A 254 -10.28 9.19 4.43
CA PHE A 254 -10.71 10.47 3.85
C PHE A 254 -9.96 10.75 2.54
N ALA A 255 -10.04 9.76 1.65
CA ALA A 255 -9.20 9.67 0.47
C ALA A 255 -9.51 10.74 -0.60
N ASN A 256 -8.47 11.13 -1.32
CA ASN A 256 -8.60 11.84 -2.58
C ASN A 256 -9.11 10.92 -3.70
N MET A 257 -9.72 11.49 -4.75
CA MET A 257 -10.13 10.72 -5.94
C MET A 257 -8.94 10.07 -6.67
N PHE A 258 -7.73 10.60 -6.50
CA PHE A 258 -6.48 9.92 -6.77
C PHE A 258 -5.91 9.40 -5.45
N LEU A 259 -5.91 8.08 -5.26
CA LEU A 259 -5.44 7.46 -4.01
C LEU A 259 -3.97 7.82 -3.71
N GLY A 260 -3.68 8.08 -2.43
CA GLY A 260 -2.40 8.62 -1.99
C GLY A 260 -2.19 10.10 -2.34
N GLY A 261 -3.29 10.84 -2.53
CA GLY A 261 -3.27 12.28 -2.82
C GLY A 261 -2.73 12.67 -4.21
N GLY A 262 -2.31 13.93 -4.33
CA GLY A 262 -1.67 14.49 -5.54
C GLY A 262 -0.22 14.02 -5.72
N GLY A 263 0.05 12.75 -5.43
CA GLY A 263 1.31 12.31 -4.83
C GLY A 263 1.43 12.78 -3.38
N LEU A 264 2.31 12.13 -2.62
CA LEU A 264 2.64 12.43 -1.20
C LEU A 264 3.35 13.80 -1.01
N GLY A 265 3.17 14.73 -1.95
CA GLY A 265 4.06 15.87 -2.18
C GLY A 265 4.02 16.96 -1.13
N ASN A 266 2.90 17.10 -0.41
CA ASN A 266 2.69 18.14 0.61
C ASN A 266 1.69 17.74 1.71
N GLY A 267 0.80 16.78 1.48
CA GLY A 267 -0.19 16.33 2.48
C GLY A 267 0.44 15.42 3.53
N CYS A 268 0.12 15.67 4.79
CA CYS A 268 0.44 14.82 5.94
C CYS A 268 -0.82 14.76 6.82
N VAL A 269 -1.96 14.49 6.18
CA VAL A 269 -3.28 14.42 6.80
C VAL A 269 -3.74 12.96 6.86
N GLN A 270 -5.01 12.71 7.14
CA GLN A 270 -5.48 11.37 7.54
C GLN A 270 -5.21 10.26 6.49
N GLU A 271 -5.32 10.54 5.18
CA GLU A 271 -4.98 9.58 4.12
C GLU A 271 -3.47 9.26 4.12
N GLU A 272 -2.59 10.26 4.05
CA GLU A 272 -1.14 10.01 3.96
C GLU A 272 -0.59 9.39 5.24
N ILE A 273 -1.02 9.84 6.42
CA ILE A 273 -0.67 9.22 7.71
C ILE A 273 -1.08 7.74 7.70
N ARG A 274 -2.30 7.43 7.24
CA ARG A 274 -2.79 6.05 7.18
C ARG A 274 -1.98 5.18 6.21
N PHE A 275 -1.63 5.70 5.04
CA PHE A 275 -0.77 5.02 4.08
C PHE A 275 0.66 4.83 4.60
N LEU A 276 1.19 5.75 5.43
CA LEU A 276 2.53 5.62 6.02
C LEU A 276 2.60 4.63 7.18
N ILE A 277 1.58 4.58 8.06
CA ILE A 277 1.53 3.57 9.13
C ILE A 277 1.15 2.18 8.60
N CYS A 278 0.47 2.11 7.45
CA CYS A 278 0.13 0.86 6.75
C CYS A 278 0.65 0.85 5.28
N PRO A 279 1.98 0.79 5.02
CA PRO A 279 2.57 0.98 3.67
C PRO A 279 2.06 0.04 2.58
N GLU A 280 1.46 -1.08 2.95
CA GLU A 280 0.82 -2.00 2.01
C GLU A 280 -0.35 -1.34 1.25
N MET A 281 -0.93 -0.25 1.76
CA MET A 281 -1.95 0.55 1.08
C MET A 281 -1.38 1.31 -0.14
N ILE A 282 -0.11 1.72 -0.10
CA ILE A 282 0.57 2.50 -1.16
C ILE A 282 0.60 1.73 -2.49
N VAL A 283 0.63 0.39 -2.46
CA VAL A 283 0.62 -0.43 -3.68
C VAL A 283 -0.66 -0.27 -4.50
N SER A 284 -1.77 0.14 -3.88
CA SER A 284 -3.05 0.38 -4.58
C SER A 284 -2.94 1.45 -5.66
N ILE A 285 -2.06 2.44 -5.46
CA ILE A 285 -1.78 3.52 -6.41
C ILE A 285 -1.29 2.93 -7.74
N LEU A 286 -0.51 1.84 -7.71
CA LEU A 286 0.07 1.22 -8.91
C LEU A 286 -0.99 0.75 -9.92
N PHE A 287 -2.15 0.30 -9.45
CA PHE A 287 -3.15 -0.37 -10.29
C PHE A 287 -4.57 0.20 -10.22
N THR A 288 -4.85 1.20 -9.38
CA THR A 288 -6.19 1.78 -9.26
C THR A 288 -6.31 3.06 -10.09
N GLU A 289 -7.28 3.12 -11.00
CA GLU A 289 -7.60 4.37 -11.70
C GLU A 289 -8.31 5.36 -10.76
N CYS A 290 -8.28 6.65 -11.09
CA CYS A 290 -9.01 7.70 -10.38
C CYS A 290 -10.48 7.28 -10.09
N LEU A 291 -10.95 7.48 -8.86
CA LEU A 291 -12.32 7.14 -8.43
C LEU A 291 -13.32 8.18 -8.93
N ASP A 292 -14.47 7.72 -9.45
CA ASP A 292 -15.62 8.58 -9.72
C ASP A 292 -16.59 8.67 -8.52
N LYS A 293 -17.58 9.55 -8.61
CA LYS A 293 -18.49 9.93 -7.50
C LYS A 293 -19.30 8.76 -6.92
N ASN A 294 -19.43 7.67 -7.67
CA ASN A 294 -20.18 6.47 -7.31
C ASN A 294 -19.27 5.26 -7.04
N GLU A 295 -17.96 5.48 -6.89
CA GLU A 295 -16.96 4.44 -6.72
C GLU A 295 -16.20 4.57 -5.39
N CYS A 296 -15.70 3.46 -4.87
CA CYS A 296 -14.74 3.43 -3.78
C CYS A 296 -13.72 2.30 -3.96
N LEU A 297 -12.61 2.37 -3.23
CA LEU A 297 -11.69 1.25 -3.06
C LEU A 297 -11.78 0.73 -1.63
N ILE A 298 -12.04 -0.57 -1.49
CA ILE A 298 -12.04 -1.28 -0.21
C ILE A 298 -10.72 -2.07 -0.11
N MET A 299 -9.91 -1.77 0.89
CA MET A 299 -8.70 -2.54 1.20
C MET A 299 -8.95 -3.44 2.41
N THR A 300 -8.48 -4.69 2.37
CA THR A 300 -8.66 -5.65 3.47
C THR A 300 -7.41 -6.50 3.64
N GLY A 301 -6.87 -6.53 4.87
CA GLY A 301 -5.69 -7.31 5.24
C GLY A 301 -4.39 -6.52 5.40
N CYS A 302 -4.39 -5.20 5.15
CA CYS A 302 -3.23 -4.35 5.38
C CYS A 302 -2.81 -4.35 6.86
N GLU A 303 -1.53 -4.59 7.13
CA GLU A 303 -0.96 -4.53 8.46
C GLU A 303 -0.47 -3.10 8.81
N ARG A 304 -0.58 -2.71 10.08
CA ARG A 304 0.06 -1.50 10.64
C ARG A 304 1.50 -1.83 11.04
N PHE A 305 2.45 -1.10 10.48
CA PHE A 305 3.88 -1.31 10.70
C PHE A 305 4.49 -0.30 11.68
N SER A 306 3.94 0.90 11.75
CA SER A 306 4.47 2.00 12.57
C SER A 306 3.39 2.60 13.47
N ASP A 307 3.83 3.18 14.58
CA ASP A 307 3.04 4.11 15.38
C ASP A 307 3.51 5.54 15.08
N TYR A 308 2.66 6.53 15.39
CA TYR A 308 2.93 7.94 15.10
C TYR A 308 2.41 8.85 16.21
N THR A 309 2.87 10.11 16.20
CA THR A 309 2.32 11.21 16.99
C THR A 309 2.32 12.48 16.14
N GLY A 310 1.47 13.46 16.49
CA GLY A 310 1.30 14.68 15.70
C GLY A 310 0.37 14.51 14.49
N TYR A 311 0.14 15.60 13.76
CA TYR A 311 -0.71 15.64 12.56
C TYR A 311 -0.35 16.86 11.71
N SER A 312 -0.20 16.69 10.40
CA SER A 312 0.38 17.67 9.47
C SER A 312 1.84 18.04 9.73
N ASP A 313 2.10 19.05 10.58
CA ASP A 313 3.39 19.74 10.72
C ASP A 313 3.92 19.69 12.16
#